data_AF-A0A960GIG4-F1
#
_entry.id   AF-A0A960GIG4-F1
#
_cell.length_a   1.000
_cell.length_b   1.000
_cell.length_c   1.000
_cell.angle_alpha   90.00
_cell.angle_beta   90.00
_cell.angle_gamma   90.00
#
_symmetry.space_group_name_H-M   'P 1'
#
loop_
_entity.id
_entity.type
_entity.pdbx_description
1 polymer ?
#
loop_
_entity_poly.entity_id
_entity_poly.type
_entity_poly.pdbx_seq_one_letter_code
_entity_poly.pdbx_strand_id
1 'polypeptide(L)'
;MPAPGVQPIGRYLRSAANAGAEVTVVDTGGSPKPHTSVSFTATAANDVAAKEQVKAAADQLRSGLETTVAESEGAAPLAALDVSARHIHSGSPMGTIVLVDSGLQTMGILDYTQRGMLRADPSDLVDGLRGSGQLPDLSGLRVFVVGLGDTAAPQEALDPASRTALVEQWTALLTAAGADCVGVDPLPLTGAAPAVAPTVPTVPVPDVAPLEPSNTVVLTADSVAFVSE
;
A
#
# COMPACT_ATOMS: atom_id res chain seq x y z
N MET A 1 -3.29 9.94 1.54
CA MET A 1 -1.84 9.70 1.41
C MET A 1 -1.18 10.83 0.63
N PRO A 2 0.15 11.02 0.73
CA PRO A 2 0.89 11.89 -0.17
C PRO A 2 0.71 11.46 -1.62
N ALA A 3 0.66 12.41 -2.56
CA ALA A 3 0.57 12.11 -3.98
C ALA A 3 1.78 11.24 -4.40
N PRO A 4 1.54 10.09 -5.07
CA PRO A 4 2.63 9.22 -5.45
C PRO A 4 3.49 9.89 -6.53
N GLY A 5 4.70 10.30 -6.15
CA GLY A 5 5.70 10.72 -7.10
C GLY A 5 6.26 9.54 -7.91
N VAL A 6 6.91 9.83 -9.03
CA VAL A 6 7.53 8.81 -9.91
C VAL A 6 8.80 8.24 -9.27
N GLN A 7 9.48 9.02 -8.43
CA GLN A 7 10.75 8.65 -7.79
C GLN A 7 10.62 7.34 -6.97
N PRO A 8 9.65 7.21 -6.03
CA PRO A 8 9.45 5.98 -5.27
C PRO A 8 9.28 4.72 -6.12
N ILE A 9 8.61 4.83 -7.27
CA ILE A 9 8.31 3.68 -8.13
C ILE A 9 9.29 3.48 -9.29
N GLY A 10 10.26 4.38 -9.47
CA GLY A 10 11.13 4.38 -10.64
C GLY A 10 11.92 3.09 -10.84
N ARG A 11 12.22 2.35 -9.76
CA ARG A 11 12.88 1.03 -9.86
C ARG A 11 11.99 -0.02 -10.51
N TYR A 12 10.69 -0.01 -10.21
CA TYR A 12 9.72 -0.93 -10.80
C TYR A 12 9.49 -0.61 -12.27
N LEU A 13 9.38 0.67 -12.61
CA LEU A 13 9.26 1.13 -13.99
C LEU A 13 10.48 0.72 -14.83
N ARG A 14 11.71 0.90 -14.29
CA ARG A 14 12.93 0.41 -14.95
C ARG A 14 12.94 -1.10 -15.12
N SER A 15 12.47 -1.85 -14.12
CA SER A 15 12.36 -3.31 -14.23
C SER A 15 11.37 -3.74 -15.30
N ALA A 16 10.21 -3.08 -15.41
CA ALA A 16 9.22 -3.36 -16.44
C ALA A 16 9.75 -3.05 -17.85
N ALA A 17 10.43 -1.90 -18.00
CA ALA A 17 11.08 -1.50 -19.24
C ALA A 17 12.14 -2.52 -19.69
N ASN A 18 13.01 -2.96 -18.76
CA ASN A 18 14.04 -3.97 -19.06
C ASN A 18 13.46 -5.34 -19.43
N ALA A 19 12.28 -5.68 -18.90
CA ALA A 19 11.58 -6.91 -19.22
C ALA A 19 10.73 -6.83 -20.50
N GLY A 20 10.60 -5.65 -21.12
CA GLY A 20 9.70 -5.42 -22.25
C GLY A 20 8.22 -5.59 -21.89
N ALA A 21 7.86 -5.44 -20.62
CA ALA A 21 6.53 -5.75 -20.10
C ALA A 21 5.46 -4.74 -20.55
N GLU A 22 4.20 -5.16 -20.51
CA GLU A 22 3.07 -4.25 -20.50
C GLU A 22 2.79 -3.79 -19.07
N VAL A 23 2.51 -2.50 -18.90
CA VAL A 23 2.17 -1.89 -17.62
C VAL A 23 0.83 -1.17 -17.73
N THR A 24 -0.10 -1.58 -16.89
CA THR A 24 -1.42 -0.98 -16.75
C THR A 24 -1.52 -0.25 -15.42
N VAL A 25 -2.07 0.96 -15.44
CA VAL A 25 -2.34 1.76 -14.23
C VAL A 25 -3.79 1.52 -13.82
N VAL A 26 -3.99 1.19 -12.54
CA VAL A 26 -5.30 0.99 -11.91
C VAL A 26 -5.39 1.93 -10.72
N ASP A 27 -6.49 2.68 -10.59
CA ASP A 27 -6.71 3.54 -9.42
C ASP A 27 -7.13 2.74 -8.18
N THR A 28 -6.97 3.33 -6.99
CA THR A 28 -7.36 2.70 -5.71
C THR A 28 -8.59 3.34 -5.07
N GLY A 29 -9.42 4.07 -5.85
CA GLY A 29 -10.66 4.68 -5.36
C GLY A 29 -11.69 3.64 -4.90
N GLY A 30 -12.85 4.08 -4.41
CA GLY A 30 -13.93 3.17 -3.98
C GLY A 30 -14.47 2.21 -5.05
N SER A 31 -14.22 2.47 -6.34
CA SER A 31 -14.53 1.58 -7.48
C SER A 31 -13.36 1.55 -8.47
N PRO A 32 -12.28 0.79 -8.16
CA PRO A 32 -11.06 0.72 -8.95
C PRO A 32 -11.29 0.36 -10.42
N LYS A 33 -10.62 1.05 -11.35
CA LYS A 33 -10.64 0.74 -12.78
C LYS A 33 -9.26 0.89 -13.43
N PRO A 34 -8.98 0.15 -14.53
CA PRO A 34 -7.81 0.41 -15.37
C PRO A 34 -7.94 1.74 -16.13
N HIS A 35 -6.84 2.48 -16.26
CA HIS A 35 -6.76 3.77 -16.95
C HIS A 35 -5.90 3.68 -18.21
N THR A 36 -4.58 3.83 -18.07
CA THR A 36 -3.63 3.75 -19.17
C THR A 36 -2.91 2.42 -19.18
N SER A 37 -2.60 1.90 -20.37
CA SER A 37 -1.71 0.74 -20.55
C SER A 37 -0.62 1.12 -21.54
N VAL A 38 0.62 0.74 -21.20
CA VAL A 38 1.81 1.05 -22.00
C VAL A 38 2.65 -0.22 -22.14
N SER A 39 3.01 -0.56 -23.38
CA SER A 39 3.93 -1.65 -23.67
C SER A 39 5.36 -1.15 -23.79
N PHE A 40 6.29 -1.79 -23.09
CA PHE A 40 7.73 -1.57 -23.22
C PHE A 40 8.40 -2.49 -24.25
N THR A 41 7.62 -3.30 -24.98
CA THR A 41 8.17 -4.11 -26.07
C THR A 41 8.63 -3.21 -27.21
N ALA A 42 9.93 -3.17 -27.47
CA ALA A 42 10.50 -2.49 -28.62
C ALA A 42 10.41 -3.40 -29.87
N THR A 43 9.90 -2.84 -30.97
CA THR A 43 9.77 -3.55 -32.26
C THR A 43 10.69 -2.96 -33.34
N ALA A 44 11.46 -1.92 -33.01
CA ALA A 44 12.35 -1.26 -33.94
C ALA A 44 13.52 -2.15 -34.41
N ALA A 45 13.95 -1.94 -35.65
CA ALA A 45 15.00 -2.72 -36.30
C ALA A 45 16.44 -2.42 -35.80
N ASN A 46 16.64 -1.37 -35.00
CA ASN A 46 17.96 -1.01 -34.45
C ASN A 46 17.87 -0.49 -33.01
N ASP A 47 18.99 -0.59 -32.30
CA ASP A 47 19.09 -0.30 -30.86
C ASP A 47 18.79 1.17 -30.50
N VAL A 48 19.11 2.12 -31.39
CA VAL A 48 18.85 3.54 -31.13
C VAL A 48 17.34 3.78 -31.15
N ALA A 49 16.67 3.30 -32.18
CA ALA A 49 15.23 3.41 -32.30
C ALA A 49 14.48 2.62 -31.21
N ALA A 50 15.00 1.45 -30.81
CA ALA A 50 14.43 0.67 -29.71
C ALA A 50 14.52 1.43 -28.36
N LYS A 51 15.65 2.09 -28.08
CA LYS A 51 15.81 2.92 -26.88
C LYS A 51 14.87 4.12 -26.87
N GLU A 52 14.69 4.79 -28.00
CA GLU A 52 13.74 5.90 -28.11
C GLU A 52 12.28 5.43 -27.92
N GLN A 53 11.91 4.24 -28.42
CA GLN A 53 10.58 3.65 -28.16
C GLN A 53 10.36 3.40 -26.66
N VAL A 54 11.31 2.76 -25.99
CA VAL A 54 11.24 2.48 -24.54
C VAL A 54 11.16 3.79 -23.74
N LYS A 55 11.91 4.82 -24.14
CA LYS A 55 11.85 6.14 -23.52
C LYS A 55 10.49 6.81 -23.72
N ALA A 56 9.94 6.78 -24.92
CA ALA A 56 8.61 7.33 -25.21
C ALA A 56 7.53 6.61 -24.41
N ALA A 57 7.61 5.28 -24.29
CA ALA A 57 6.74 4.49 -23.44
C ALA A 57 6.86 4.90 -21.96
N ALA A 58 8.09 5.08 -21.45
CA ALA A 58 8.31 5.54 -20.08
C ALA A 58 7.71 6.94 -19.83
N ASP A 59 7.87 7.86 -20.77
CA ASP A 59 7.29 9.21 -20.68
C ASP A 59 5.76 9.19 -20.75
N GLN A 60 5.17 8.36 -21.61
CA GLN A 60 3.72 8.16 -21.69
C GLN A 60 3.17 7.60 -20.38
N LEU A 61 3.82 6.57 -19.82
CA LEU A 61 3.39 5.97 -18.56
C LEU A 61 3.51 6.97 -17.41
N ARG A 62 4.62 7.73 -17.35
CA ARG A 62 4.82 8.78 -16.35
C ARG A 62 3.72 9.85 -16.44
N SER A 63 3.42 10.34 -17.64
CA SER A 63 2.33 11.29 -17.84
C SER A 63 0.99 10.71 -17.43
N GLY A 64 0.73 9.44 -17.73
CA GLY A 64 -0.49 8.76 -17.33
C GLY A 64 -0.63 8.61 -15.82
N LEU A 65 0.46 8.32 -15.11
CA LEU A 65 0.48 8.27 -13.65
C LEU A 65 0.20 9.65 -13.02
N GLU A 66 0.77 10.72 -13.58
CA GLU A 66 0.55 12.09 -13.12
C GLU A 66 -0.89 12.57 -13.33
N THR A 67 -1.59 12.05 -14.35
CA THR A 67 -2.99 12.43 -14.66
C THR A 67 -4.03 11.45 -14.14
N THR A 68 -3.64 10.27 -13.68
CA THR A 68 -4.57 9.28 -13.12
C THR A 68 -5.05 9.76 -11.76
N VAL A 69 -6.35 9.98 -11.66
CA VAL A 69 -7.06 10.31 -10.42
C VAL A 69 -8.24 9.35 -10.32
N ALA A 70 -8.49 8.82 -9.13
CA ALA A 70 -9.69 8.03 -8.87
C ALA A 70 -10.95 8.81 -9.23
N GLU A 71 -11.98 8.14 -9.75
CA GLU A 71 -13.26 8.77 -10.11
C GLU A 71 -14.30 8.66 -8.99
N SER A 72 -14.08 7.76 -8.03
CA SER A 72 -15.03 7.39 -6.98
C SER A 72 -14.51 7.76 -5.60
N GLU A 73 -15.42 8.20 -4.72
CA GLU A 73 -15.14 8.43 -3.30
C GLU A 73 -14.68 7.16 -2.57
N GLY A 74 -13.95 7.35 -1.47
CA GLY A 74 -13.36 6.28 -0.68
C GLY A 74 -12.09 5.69 -1.28
N ALA A 75 -11.47 4.79 -0.53
CA ALA A 75 -10.28 4.06 -0.93
C ALA A 75 -10.55 2.55 -0.82
N ALA A 76 -10.26 1.80 -1.88
CA ALA A 76 -10.46 0.35 -1.97
C ALA A 76 -9.23 -0.39 -2.56
N PRO A 77 -8.02 -0.27 -1.98
CA PRO A 77 -6.82 -0.95 -2.46
C PRO A 77 -6.95 -2.48 -2.59
N LEU A 78 -7.76 -3.14 -1.75
CA LEU A 78 -8.02 -4.58 -1.85
C LEU A 78 -8.80 -4.93 -3.13
N ALA A 79 -9.80 -4.11 -3.49
CA ALA A 79 -10.53 -4.26 -4.75
C ALA A 79 -9.64 -3.93 -5.96
N ALA A 80 -8.70 -2.98 -5.81
CA ALA A 80 -7.74 -2.66 -6.87
C ALA A 80 -6.77 -3.81 -7.13
N LEU A 81 -6.35 -4.54 -6.09
CA LEU A 81 -5.57 -5.77 -6.21
C LEU A 81 -6.35 -6.85 -6.98
N ASP A 82 -7.63 -7.06 -6.65
CA ASP A 82 -8.48 -8.01 -7.38
C ASP A 82 -8.63 -7.65 -8.88
N VAL A 83 -8.92 -6.37 -9.18
CA VAL A 83 -9.01 -5.87 -10.56
C VAL A 83 -7.69 -6.11 -11.31
N SER A 84 -6.56 -5.81 -10.67
CA SER A 84 -5.23 -5.95 -11.24
C SER A 84 -4.86 -7.42 -11.47
N ALA A 85 -5.15 -8.29 -10.52
CA ALA A 85 -4.88 -9.73 -10.62
C ALA A 85 -5.67 -10.36 -11.76
N ARG A 86 -6.99 -10.10 -11.83
CA ARG A 86 -7.84 -10.57 -12.94
C ARG A 86 -7.37 -10.03 -14.29
N HIS A 87 -6.91 -8.79 -14.35
CA HIS A 87 -6.35 -8.23 -15.57
C HIS A 87 -5.10 -8.99 -16.02
N ILE A 88 -4.15 -9.24 -15.13
CA ILE A 88 -2.94 -10.02 -15.42
C ILE A 88 -3.31 -11.45 -15.83
N HIS A 89 -4.12 -12.14 -15.04
CA HIS A 89 -4.53 -13.53 -15.29
C HIS A 89 -5.32 -13.73 -16.58
N SER A 90 -5.91 -12.67 -17.14
CA SER A 90 -6.55 -12.74 -18.46
C SER A 90 -5.56 -12.98 -19.61
N GLY A 91 -4.28 -12.64 -19.42
CA GLY A 91 -3.23 -12.78 -20.44
C GLY A 91 -2.01 -13.60 -20.00
N SER A 92 -1.80 -13.80 -18.69
CA SER A 92 -0.61 -14.47 -18.15
C SER A 92 -0.89 -15.09 -16.77
N PRO A 93 -0.39 -16.31 -16.48
CA PRO A 93 -0.48 -16.88 -15.13
C PRO A 93 0.46 -16.21 -14.13
N MET A 94 1.36 -15.33 -14.59
CA MET A 94 2.36 -14.67 -13.74
C MET A 94 2.42 -13.18 -14.02
N GLY A 95 2.77 -12.40 -12.99
CA GLY A 95 2.96 -10.96 -13.14
C GLY A 95 3.50 -10.27 -11.90
N THR A 96 3.51 -8.94 -11.95
CA THR A 96 3.90 -8.09 -10.83
C THR A 96 2.85 -7.01 -10.63
N ILE A 97 2.37 -6.84 -9.40
CA ILE A 97 1.57 -5.70 -8.99
C ILE A 97 2.44 -4.79 -8.10
N VAL A 98 2.40 -3.49 -8.36
CA VAL A 98 2.99 -2.47 -7.47
C VAL A 98 1.85 -1.61 -6.94
N LEU A 99 1.41 -1.90 -5.72
CA LEU A 99 0.39 -1.13 -5.03
C LEU A 99 1.04 0.12 -4.42
N VAL A 100 0.67 1.29 -4.92
CA VAL A 100 1.13 2.58 -4.38
C VAL A 100 -0.02 3.19 -3.59
N ASP A 101 -0.12 2.84 -2.32
CA ASP A 101 -1.24 3.22 -1.47
C ASP A 101 -0.81 3.29 0.01
N SER A 102 -1.51 4.11 0.81
CA SER A 102 -1.33 4.09 2.27
C SER A 102 -1.82 2.80 2.95
N GLY A 103 -2.63 1.98 2.28
CA GLY A 103 -3.26 0.78 2.83
C GLY A 103 -4.41 1.06 3.80
N LEU A 104 -4.72 2.33 4.06
CA LEU A 104 -5.86 2.77 4.86
C LEU A 104 -7.16 2.66 4.03
N GLN A 105 -7.58 1.43 3.78
CA GLN A 105 -8.83 1.14 3.07
C GLN A 105 -10.05 1.63 3.85
N THR A 106 -11.00 2.25 3.16
CA THR A 106 -12.22 2.84 3.75
C THR A 106 -13.51 2.28 3.13
N MET A 107 -13.38 1.29 2.25
CA MET A 107 -14.47 0.69 1.48
C MET A 107 -14.39 -0.83 1.54
N GLY A 108 -15.53 -1.49 1.38
CA GLY A 108 -15.61 -2.95 1.41
C GLY A 108 -15.46 -3.54 2.82
N ILE A 109 -15.15 -4.84 2.91
CA ILE A 109 -15.11 -5.57 4.19
C ILE A 109 -13.90 -5.22 5.05
N LEU A 110 -12.77 -4.90 4.44
CA LEU A 110 -11.58 -4.41 5.14
C LEU A 110 -11.69 -2.89 5.24
N ASP A 111 -12.53 -2.39 6.14
CA ASP A 111 -12.80 -0.96 6.34
C ASP A 111 -12.11 -0.47 7.64
N TYR A 112 -11.00 0.24 7.48
CA TYR A 112 -10.23 0.78 8.60
C TYR A 112 -10.90 1.95 9.31
N THR A 113 -11.98 2.51 8.78
CA THR A 113 -12.75 3.55 9.51
C THR A 113 -13.45 2.97 10.73
N GLN A 114 -13.65 1.65 10.76
CA GLN A 114 -14.27 0.97 11.89
C GLN A 114 -13.31 0.87 13.07
N ARG A 115 -13.86 1.04 14.28
CA ARG A 115 -13.10 1.02 15.53
C ARG A 115 -12.36 -0.30 15.71
N GLY A 116 -11.07 -0.21 16.03
CA GLY A 116 -10.24 -1.39 16.34
C GLY A 116 -9.58 -2.04 15.13
N MET A 117 -10.01 -1.73 13.90
CA MET A 117 -9.47 -2.35 12.69
C MET A 117 -7.98 -2.07 12.48
N LEU A 118 -7.52 -0.85 12.77
CA LEU A 118 -6.12 -0.48 12.56
C LEU A 118 -5.13 -1.28 13.44
N ARG A 119 -5.60 -1.83 14.57
CA ARG A 119 -4.81 -2.70 15.48
C ARG A 119 -5.41 -4.10 15.60
N ALA A 120 -6.22 -4.52 14.62
CA ALA A 120 -6.73 -5.88 14.58
C ALA A 120 -5.58 -6.86 14.36
N ASP A 121 -5.75 -8.09 14.85
CA ASP A 121 -4.79 -9.16 14.58
C ASP A 121 -4.81 -9.50 13.08
N PRO A 122 -3.64 -9.64 12.42
CA PRO A 122 -3.57 -10.00 11.02
C PRO A 122 -4.35 -11.29 10.67
N SER A 123 -4.37 -12.28 11.57
CA SER A 123 -5.07 -13.55 11.35
C SER A 123 -6.59 -13.39 11.34
N ASP A 124 -7.14 -12.53 12.21
CA ASP A 124 -8.57 -12.22 12.23
C ASP A 124 -9.04 -11.59 10.90
N LEU A 125 -8.22 -10.68 10.35
CA LEU A 125 -8.50 -10.05 9.06
C LEU A 125 -8.44 -11.06 7.91
N VAL A 126 -7.43 -11.93 7.90
CA VAL A 126 -7.28 -13.01 6.92
C VAL A 126 -8.49 -13.95 6.96
N ASP A 127 -8.88 -14.39 8.15
CA ASP A 127 -9.98 -15.34 8.32
C ASP A 127 -11.33 -14.71 7.95
N GLY A 128 -11.55 -13.44 8.29
CA GLY A 128 -12.72 -12.69 7.86
C GLY A 128 -12.83 -12.56 6.33
N LEU A 129 -11.72 -12.23 5.66
CA LEU A 129 -11.68 -12.12 4.20
C LEU A 129 -11.82 -13.48 3.50
N ARG A 130 -11.19 -14.53 4.03
CA ARG A 130 -11.30 -15.89 3.51
C ARG A 130 -12.71 -16.44 3.70
N GLY A 131 -13.28 -16.29 4.88
CA GLY A 131 -14.63 -16.78 5.21
C GLY A 131 -15.74 -16.09 4.41
N SER A 132 -15.52 -14.85 4.01
CA SER A 132 -16.44 -14.08 3.14
C SER A 132 -16.18 -14.30 1.64
N GLY A 133 -15.11 -14.99 1.25
CA GLY A 133 -14.73 -15.17 -0.14
C GLY A 133 -14.29 -13.87 -0.83
N GLN A 134 -13.79 -12.89 -0.07
CA GLN A 134 -13.35 -11.59 -0.58
C GLN A 134 -11.83 -11.42 -0.61
N LEU A 135 -11.08 -12.49 -0.34
CA LEU A 135 -9.64 -12.51 -0.53
C LEU A 135 -9.33 -12.60 -2.04
N PRO A 136 -8.56 -11.67 -2.62
CA PRO A 136 -8.20 -11.74 -4.04
C PRO A 136 -7.33 -12.96 -4.34
N ASP A 137 -7.41 -13.48 -5.56
CA ASP A 137 -6.49 -14.52 -6.04
C ASP A 137 -5.21 -13.87 -6.56
N LEU A 138 -4.12 -13.95 -5.79
CA LEU A 138 -2.82 -13.40 -6.15
C LEU A 138 -1.82 -14.49 -6.57
N SER A 139 -2.29 -15.71 -6.84
CA SER A 139 -1.46 -16.84 -7.24
C SER A 139 -0.61 -16.51 -8.48
N GLY A 140 0.69 -16.80 -8.43
CA GLY A 140 1.62 -16.51 -9.53
C GLY A 140 2.06 -15.04 -9.61
N LEU A 141 1.56 -14.17 -8.72
CA LEU A 141 1.82 -12.74 -8.74
C LEU A 141 2.83 -12.35 -7.65
N ARG A 142 3.74 -11.45 -8.00
CA ARG A 142 4.59 -10.74 -7.04
C ARG A 142 3.92 -9.42 -6.70
N VAL A 143 3.75 -9.11 -5.43
CA VAL A 143 3.12 -7.86 -4.98
C VAL A 143 4.11 -7.03 -4.18
N PHE A 144 4.34 -5.81 -4.65
CA PHE A 144 5.11 -4.81 -3.94
C PHE A 144 4.20 -3.68 -3.48
N VAL A 145 4.28 -3.29 -2.21
CA VAL A 145 3.50 -2.19 -1.65
C VAL A 145 4.41 -1.02 -1.34
N VAL A 146 4.04 0.18 -1.78
CA VAL A 146 4.79 1.42 -1.58
C VAL A 146 3.89 2.41 -0.86
N GLY A 147 4.39 3.02 0.22
CA GLY A 147 3.67 4.07 0.94
C GLY A 147 2.80 3.59 2.09
N LEU A 148 2.93 2.33 2.51
CA LEU A 148 2.07 1.74 3.53
C LEU A 148 2.16 2.50 4.86
N GLY A 149 1.02 3.04 5.30
CA GLY A 149 0.91 3.89 6.48
C GLY A 149 1.38 5.34 6.31
N ASP A 150 1.80 5.75 5.11
CA ASP A 150 2.21 7.13 4.84
C ASP A 150 0.97 7.99 4.55
N THR A 151 0.74 8.99 5.39
CA THR A 151 -0.47 9.82 5.33
C THR A 151 -0.16 11.26 4.95
N ALA A 152 -1.22 11.98 4.55
CA ALA A 152 -1.20 13.40 4.30
C ALA A 152 -2.54 13.96 4.77
N ALA A 153 -2.57 15.24 5.15
CA ALA A 153 -3.80 15.91 5.57
C ALA A 153 -4.94 15.70 4.55
N PRO A 154 -6.18 15.44 5.00
CA PRO A 154 -6.67 15.55 6.38
C PRO A 154 -6.43 14.30 7.26
N GLN A 155 -5.89 13.21 6.71
CA GLN A 155 -5.60 12.01 7.49
C GLN A 155 -4.46 12.28 8.48
N GLU A 156 -4.68 11.98 9.75
CA GLU A 156 -3.66 12.09 10.79
C GLU A 156 -2.48 11.13 10.50
N ALA A 157 -1.28 11.54 10.91
CA ALA A 157 -0.11 10.67 10.89
C ALA A 157 -0.34 9.45 11.78
N LEU A 158 0.01 8.26 11.28
CA LEU A 158 -0.04 7.06 12.11
C LEU A 158 1.09 7.10 13.14
N ASP A 159 0.80 6.68 14.36
CA ASP A 159 1.84 6.36 15.33
C ASP A 159 2.65 5.13 14.87
N PRO A 160 3.90 4.95 15.33
CA PRO A 160 4.75 3.85 14.89
C PRO A 160 4.13 2.47 15.09
N ALA A 161 3.36 2.24 16.16
CA ALA A 161 2.73 0.94 16.42
C ALA A 161 1.58 0.69 15.43
N SER A 162 0.76 1.70 15.14
CA SER A 162 -0.31 1.60 14.15
C SER A 162 0.23 1.39 12.73
N ARG A 163 1.35 2.03 12.37
CA ARG A 163 2.02 1.77 11.07
C ARG A 163 2.56 0.34 10.99
N THR A 164 3.21 -0.14 12.04
CA THR A 164 3.72 -1.52 12.09
C THR A 164 2.58 -2.53 11.99
N ALA A 165 1.49 -2.35 12.74
CA ALA A 165 0.32 -3.21 12.67
C ALA A 165 -0.27 -3.24 11.25
N LEU A 166 -0.40 -2.08 10.60
CA LEU A 166 -0.89 -2.01 9.22
C LEU A 166 0.03 -2.77 8.24
N VAL A 167 1.35 -2.67 8.41
CA VAL A 167 2.32 -3.43 7.60
C VAL A 167 2.17 -4.93 7.79
N GLU A 168 2.03 -5.39 9.04
CA GLU A 168 1.85 -6.81 9.36
C GLU A 168 0.53 -7.35 8.78
N GLN A 169 -0.56 -6.59 8.92
CA GLN A 169 -1.88 -6.94 8.39
C GLN A 169 -1.83 -7.09 6.87
N TRP A 170 -1.36 -6.09 6.12
CA TRP A 170 -1.27 -6.19 4.66
C TRP A 170 -0.32 -7.29 4.20
N THR A 171 0.80 -7.50 4.90
CA THR A 171 1.71 -8.61 4.58
C THR A 171 1.02 -9.96 4.73
N ALA A 172 0.27 -10.15 5.83
CA ALA A 172 -0.49 -11.37 6.06
C ALA A 172 -1.61 -11.57 5.02
N LEU A 173 -2.35 -10.51 4.69
CA LEU A 173 -3.42 -10.54 3.69
C LEU A 173 -2.89 -10.93 2.30
N LEU A 174 -1.83 -10.29 1.83
CA LEU A 174 -1.23 -10.57 0.53
C LEU A 174 -0.65 -11.99 0.46
N THR A 175 -0.04 -12.46 1.56
CA THR A 175 0.48 -13.83 1.67
C THR A 175 -0.68 -14.84 1.64
N ALA A 176 -1.74 -14.59 2.41
CA ALA A 176 -2.91 -15.46 2.47
C ALA A 176 -3.67 -15.53 1.15
N ALA A 177 -3.62 -14.46 0.35
CA ALA A 177 -4.17 -14.34 -0.99
C ALA A 177 -3.36 -15.11 -2.06
N GLY A 178 -2.22 -15.71 -1.70
CA GLY A 178 -1.44 -16.57 -2.58
C GLY A 178 -0.34 -15.87 -3.37
N ALA A 179 0.04 -14.64 -3.03
CA ALA A 179 1.14 -13.96 -3.71
C ALA A 179 2.47 -14.74 -3.56
N ASP A 180 3.15 -14.99 -4.67
CA ASP A 180 4.43 -15.71 -4.72
C ASP A 180 5.54 -14.94 -3.99
N CYS A 181 5.42 -13.61 -3.95
CA CYS A 181 6.34 -12.72 -3.26
C CYS A 181 5.58 -11.48 -2.77
N VAL A 182 5.80 -11.12 -1.52
CA VAL A 182 5.30 -9.88 -0.91
C VAL A 182 6.48 -9.04 -0.49
N GLY A 183 6.53 -7.78 -0.94
CA GLY A 183 7.56 -6.83 -0.54
C GLY A 183 6.95 -5.48 -0.15
N VAL A 184 7.36 -4.94 0.99
CA VAL A 184 6.99 -3.58 1.39
C VAL A 184 8.19 -2.67 1.16
N ASP A 185 8.00 -1.62 0.38
CA ASP A 185 9.03 -0.63 0.08
C ASP A 185 9.29 0.23 1.32
N PRO A 186 10.53 0.29 1.84
CA PRO A 186 10.84 1.11 3.00
C PRO A 186 10.87 2.61 2.67
N LEU A 187 10.92 2.99 1.39
CA LEU A 187 11.00 4.40 1.01
C LEU A 187 9.65 5.09 1.24
N PRO A 188 9.60 6.12 2.11
CA PRO A 188 8.35 6.78 2.42
C PRO A 188 7.84 7.60 1.23
N LEU A 189 6.53 7.61 1.05
CA LEU A 189 5.84 8.64 0.30
C LEU A 189 5.77 9.90 1.16
N THR A 190 6.12 11.03 0.57
CA THR A 190 6.17 12.32 1.27
C THR A 190 5.54 13.41 0.40
N GLY A 191 5.08 14.49 1.02
CA GLY A 191 4.47 15.62 0.32
C GLY A 191 2.96 15.75 0.58
N ALA A 192 2.32 16.63 -0.21
CA ALA A 192 0.90 16.89 -0.09
C ALA A 192 0.06 15.79 -0.77
N ALA A 193 -1.19 15.64 -0.32
CA ALA A 193 -2.18 14.86 -1.05
C ALA A 193 -2.43 15.46 -2.46
N PRO A 194 -2.93 14.66 -3.43
CA PRO A 194 -3.33 15.18 -4.73
C PRO A 194 -4.31 16.35 -4.59
N ALA A 195 -4.09 17.43 -5.35
CA ALA A 195 -4.90 18.64 -5.25
C ALA A 195 -6.36 18.45 -5.72
N VAL A 196 -6.59 17.46 -6.58
CA VAL A 196 -7.91 17.10 -7.12
C VAL A 196 -8.05 15.59 -6.98
N ALA A 197 -8.87 15.15 -6.03
CA ALA A 197 -9.24 13.75 -5.82
C ALA A 197 -10.65 13.69 -5.19
N PRO A 198 -11.40 12.59 -5.40
CA PRO A 198 -12.63 12.34 -4.67
C PRO A 198 -12.42 12.33 -3.16
N THR A 199 -13.48 12.57 -2.40
CA THR A 199 -13.42 12.54 -0.94
C THR A 199 -13.12 11.12 -0.44
N VAL A 200 -12.21 11.01 0.52
CA VAL A 200 -11.88 9.76 1.22
C VAL A 200 -12.10 9.99 2.72
N PRO A 201 -12.88 9.13 3.40
CA PRO A 201 -13.01 9.20 4.85
C PRO A 201 -11.67 9.07 5.56
N THR A 202 -11.51 9.75 6.70
CA THR A 202 -10.32 9.56 7.54
C THR A 202 -10.46 8.31 8.39
N VAL A 203 -9.38 7.54 8.50
CA VAL A 203 -9.24 6.43 9.45
C VAL A 203 -8.86 6.99 10.82
N PRO A 204 -9.61 6.66 11.89
CA PRO A 204 -9.25 7.06 13.25
C PRO A 204 -7.93 6.43 13.69
N VAL A 205 -7.00 7.26 14.18
CA VAL A 205 -5.76 6.78 14.80
C VAL A 205 -6.02 6.52 16.29
N PRO A 206 -5.68 5.34 16.82
CA PRO A 206 -5.88 5.05 18.24
C PRO A 206 -5.03 5.96 19.13
N ASP A 207 -5.63 6.47 20.20
CA ASP A 207 -4.90 7.25 21.20
C ASP A 207 -3.75 6.43 21.79
N VAL A 208 -2.59 7.07 21.91
CA VAL A 208 -1.43 6.51 22.61
C VAL A 208 -1.38 7.14 23.99
N ALA A 209 -1.65 6.34 25.02
CA ALA A 209 -1.50 6.79 26.40
C ALA A 209 -0.02 7.11 26.69
N PRO A 210 0.28 8.25 27.36
CA PRO A 210 1.63 8.51 27.84
C PRO A 210 2.14 7.37 28.72
N LEU A 211 3.45 7.13 28.67
CA LEU A 211 4.09 6.21 29.61
C LEU A 211 3.97 6.77 31.02
N GLU A 212 3.27 6.05 31.89
CA GLU A 212 3.28 6.32 33.32
C GLU A 212 4.54 5.66 33.93
N PRO A 213 5.44 6.44 34.56
CA PRO A 213 6.61 5.85 35.20
C PRO A 213 6.15 4.95 36.35
N SER A 214 6.59 3.68 36.33
CA SER A 214 6.39 2.77 37.45
C SER A 214 7.25 3.23 38.64
N ASN A 215 6.73 4.19 39.41
CA ASN A 215 7.36 4.66 40.66
C ASN A 215 7.13 3.68 41.83
N THR A 216 6.92 2.39 41.57
CA THR A 216 6.81 1.40 42.63
C THR A 216 8.20 1.09 43.17
N VAL A 217 8.67 1.95 44.08
CA VAL A 217 9.76 1.62 44.99
C VAL A 217 9.16 0.79 46.12
N VAL A 218 9.37 -0.53 46.09
CA VAL A 218 9.02 -1.39 47.21
C VAL A 218 10.07 -1.16 48.30
N LEU A 219 9.71 -0.38 49.32
CA LEU A 219 10.49 -0.27 50.54
C LEU A 219 10.18 -1.49 51.42
N THR A 220 11.14 -2.40 51.53
CA THR A 220 11.10 -3.50 52.50
C THR A 220 11.71 -3.03 53.84
N ALA A 221 11.37 -3.64 54.97
CA ALA A 221 11.81 -3.18 56.29
C ALA A 221 13.35 -3.14 56.46
N ASP A 222 14.07 -3.91 55.65
CA ASP A 222 15.53 -3.95 55.51
C ASP A 222 16.12 -2.82 54.63
N SER A 223 15.29 -2.09 53.90
CA SER A 223 15.70 -0.98 53.02
C SER A 223 15.62 0.42 53.66
N VAL A 224 15.16 0.51 54.92
CA VAL A 224 14.99 1.79 55.63
C VAL A 224 15.83 1.79 56.91
N ALA A 225 16.82 2.68 56.99
CA ALA A 225 17.60 2.93 58.20
C ALA A 225 17.31 4.34 58.75
N PHE A 226 16.86 4.42 60.00
CA PHE A 226 16.75 5.71 60.70
C PHE A 226 18.11 6.10 61.23
N VAL A 227 18.64 7.24 60.76
CA VAL A 227 19.83 7.86 61.33
C VAL A 227 19.37 8.80 62.44
N SER A 228 19.68 8.47 63.69
CA SER A 228 19.52 9.39 64.82
C SER A 228 20.77 10.27 64.94
N GLU A 229 20.57 11.58 65.08
CA GLU A 229 21.64 12.57 65.39
C GLU A 229 22.33 12.29 66.73
#